data_AF-A0A938R7H7-F1
#
_entry.id   AF-A0A938R7H7-F1
#
_cell.length_a   1.000
_cell.length_b   1.000
_cell.length_c   1.000
_cell.angle_alpha   90.00
_cell.angle_beta   90.00
_cell.angle_gamma   90.00
#
_symmetry.space_group_name_H-M   'P 1'
#
loop_
_entity.id
_entity.type
_entity.pdbx_description
1 polymer ?
#
loop_
_entity_poly.entity_id
_entity_poly.type
_entity_poly.pdbx_seq_one_letter_code
_entity_poly.pdbx_strand_id
1 'polypeptide(L)'
;MKEGVIVYLVSSAATPPDFDPAAAGRALTPEAHRVELVSREAGFFSVEDAWHFLYTQGCGRISLVVADADVTGTLRPLGPRVRLCG
;
A
#
# COMPACT_ATOMS: atom_id res chain seq x y z
N MET A 1 19.37 1.78 3.40
CA MET A 1 18.63 1.55 2.14
C MET A 1 17.17 1.90 2.40
N LYS A 2 16.53 2.75 1.58
CA LYS A 2 15.13 3.17 1.81
C LYS A 2 14.18 2.03 1.45
N GLU A 3 13.22 1.76 2.34
CA GLU A 3 12.21 0.73 2.16
C GLU A 3 10.89 1.35 1.67
N GLY A 4 10.40 0.85 0.53
CA GLY A 4 9.09 1.18 -0.02
C GLY A 4 8.12 0.02 0.17
N VAL A 5 6.88 0.33 0.51
CA VAL A 5 5.81 -0.66 0.60
C VAL A 5 4.63 -0.24 -0.28
N ILE A 6 4.14 -1.17 -1.07
CA ILE A 6 2.92 -1.04 -1.84
C ILE A 6 1.83 -1.80 -1.08
N VAL A 7 0.72 -1.14 -0.81
CA VAL A 7 -0.48 -1.76 -0.24
C VAL A 7 -1.49 -1.92 -1.36
N TYR A 8 -1.77 -3.16 -1.75
CA TYR A 8 -2.79 -3.47 -2.74
C TYR A 8 -4.11 -3.79 -2.02
N LEU A 9 -5.09 -2.92 -2.21
CA LEU A 9 -6.39 -3.03 -1.57
C LEU A 9 -7.33 -3.87 -2.45
N VAL A 10 -7.81 -4.99 -1.92
CA VAL A 10 -8.77 -5.88 -2.63
C VAL A 10 -10.23 -5.58 -2.33
N SER A 11 -10.52 -4.73 -1.33
CA SER A 11 -11.91 -4.43 -0.92
C SER A 11 -12.78 -3.96 -2.09
N SER A 12 -13.97 -4.56 -2.21
CA SER A 12 -15.10 -4.03 -2.99
C SER A 12 -16.11 -3.28 -2.13
N ALA A 13 -15.90 -3.23 -0.81
CA ALA A 13 -16.75 -2.52 0.12
C ALA A 13 -16.43 -1.03 0.05
N ALA A 14 -17.47 -0.20 0.02
CA ALA A 14 -17.31 1.24 0.08
C ALA A 14 -16.52 1.60 1.34
N THR A 15 -15.30 2.09 1.16
CA THR A 15 -14.51 2.64 2.27
C THR A 15 -15.27 3.84 2.86
N PRO A 16 -15.12 4.13 4.16
CA PRO A 16 -15.72 5.32 4.76
C PRO A 16 -15.41 6.59 3.93
N PRO A 17 -16.31 7.59 3.87
CA PRO A 17 -16.10 8.81 3.09
C PRO A 17 -14.85 9.60 3.52
N ASP A 18 -14.40 9.41 4.75
CA ASP A 18 -13.23 10.01 5.40
C ASP A 18 -12.02 9.07 5.46
N PHE A 19 -12.07 7.94 4.74
CA PHE A 19 -10.96 7.00 4.69
C PHE A 19 -9.72 7.66 4.07
N ASP A 20 -8.66 7.79 4.88
CA ASP A 20 -7.35 8.23 4.43
C ASP A 20 -6.48 6.98 4.10
N PRO A 21 -6.36 6.61 2.81
CA PRO A 21 -5.58 5.45 2.40
C PRO A 21 -4.09 5.58 2.75
N ALA A 22 -3.56 6.81 2.77
CA ALA A 22 -2.15 7.04 3.07
C ALA A 22 -1.88 6.87 4.57
N ALA A 23 -2.76 7.39 5.43
CA ALA A 23 -2.67 7.17 6.88
C ALA A 23 -2.84 5.69 7.24
N ALA A 24 -3.83 5.02 6.65
CA ALA A 24 -4.09 3.61 6.91
C ALA A 24 -2.94 2.70 6.43
N GLY A 25 -2.36 2.99 5.25
CA GLY A 25 -1.19 2.27 4.75
C GLY A 25 0.04 2.43 5.65
N ARG A 26 0.28 3.64 6.18
CA ARG A 26 1.35 3.89 7.16
C ARG A 26 1.13 3.17 8.48
N ALA A 27 -0.10 3.11 8.97
CA ALA A 27 -0.43 2.38 10.19
C ALA A 27 -0.17 0.87 10.04
N LEU A 28 -0.42 0.31 8.86
CA LEU A 28 -0.15 -1.10 8.55
C LEU A 28 1.35 -1.41 8.44
N THR A 29 2.17 -0.43 8.03
CA THR A 29 3.60 -0.60 7.76
C THR A 29 4.44 0.53 8.35
N PRO A 30 4.47 0.67 9.69
CA PRO A 30 5.13 1.79 10.36
C PRO A 30 6.65 1.83 10.15
N GLU A 31 7.26 0.71 9.77
CA GLU A 31 8.68 0.58 9.45
C GLU A 31 9.06 1.07 8.05
N ALA A 32 8.07 1.26 7.16
CA ALA A 32 8.30 1.68 5.79
C ALA A 32 8.70 3.15 5.72
N HIS A 33 9.68 3.47 4.86
CA HIS A 33 10.03 4.88 4.64
C HIS A 33 9.01 5.57 3.73
N ARG A 34 8.45 4.82 2.78
CA ARG A 34 7.38 5.26 1.89
C ARG A 34 6.35 4.15 1.72
N VAL A 35 5.09 4.55 1.70
CA VAL A 35 3.96 3.65 1.48
C VAL A 35 3.12 4.23 0.37
N GLU A 36 2.82 3.43 -0.63
CA GLU A 36 1.88 3.77 -1.70
C GLU A 36 0.72 2.79 -1.67
N LEU A 37 -0.49 3.29 -1.96
CA LEU A 37 -1.70 2.49 -1.98
C LEU A 37 -2.22 2.34 -3.40
N VAL A 38 -2.48 1.09 -3.78
CA VAL A 38 -3.07 0.71 -5.06
C VAL A 38 -4.49 0.24 -4.79
N SER A 39 -5.45 0.97 -5.33
CA SER A 39 -6.85 0.56 -5.33
C SER A 39 -7.57 1.21 -6.51
N ARG A 40 -8.78 0.75 -6.81
CA ARG A 40 -9.59 1.34 -7.88
C ARG A 40 -9.97 2.80 -7.61
N GLU A 41 -10.00 3.21 -6.35
CA GLU A 41 -10.43 4.55 -5.90
C GLU A 41 -9.28 5.38 -5.29
N ALA A 42 -8.03 4.89 -5.36
CA ALA A 42 -6.87 5.55 -4.77
C ALA A 42 -5.81 5.95 -5.79
N GLY A 43 -4.80 6.71 -5.33
CA GLY A 43 -3.83 7.45 -6.15
C GLY A 43 -3.06 6.66 -7.21
N PHE A 44 -2.94 5.33 -7.10
CA PHE A 44 -2.39 4.47 -8.14
C PHE A 44 -3.38 3.38 -8.57
N PHE A 45 -3.52 3.20 -9.88
CA PHE A 45 -4.41 2.20 -10.47
C PHE A 45 -3.74 0.82 -10.63
N SER A 46 -2.40 0.75 -10.61
CA SER A 46 -1.64 -0.49 -10.81
C SER A 46 -0.46 -0.62 -9.83
N VAL A 47 -0.03 -1.86 -9.60
CA VAL A 47 1.14 -2.15 -8.74
C VAL A 47 2.42 -1.71 -9.44
N GLU A 48 2.45 -1.79 -10.76
CA GLU A 48 3.55 -1.41 -11.64
C GLU A 48 3.86 0.09 -11.54
N ASP A 49 2.84 0.93 -11.56
CA ASP A 49 3.00 2.38 -11.43
C ASP A 49 3.53 2.76 -10.05
N ALA A 50 2.95 2.19 -8.99
CA ALA A 50 3.40 2.41 -7.61
C ALA A 50 4.84 1.92 -7.41
N TRP A 51 5.20 0.77 -8.00
CA TRP A 51 6.55 0.23 -7.95
C TRP A 51 7.55 1.15 -8.64
N HIS A 52 7.26 1.59 -9.87
CA HIS A 52 8.12 2.48 -10.63
C HIS A 52 8.29 3.83 -9.91
N PHE A 53 7.21 4.37 -9.35
CA PHE A 53 7.28 5.57 -8.51
C PHE A 53 8.21 5.38 -7.32
N LEU A 54 8.03 4.34 -6.51
CA LEU A 54 8.89 4.07 -5.35
C LEU A 54 10.36 3.90 -5.75
N TYR A 55 10.61 3.22 -6.87
CA TYR A 55 11.95 3.03 -7.41
C TYR A 55 12.61 4.36 -7.78
N THR A 56 11.91 5.22 -8.54
CA THR A 56 12.42 6.56 -8.91
C THR A 56 12.59 7.50 -7.71
N GLN A 57 11.87 7.26 -6.61
CA GLN A 57 12.07 7.94 -5.33
C GLN A 57 13.27 7.40 -4.51
N GLY A 58 14.02 6.44 -5.05
CA GLY A 58 15.23 5.87 -4.45
C GLY A 58 14.96 4.78 -3.41
N CYS A 59 13.79 4.13 -3.44
CA CYS A 59 13.54 2.93 -2.64
C CYS A 59 14.30 1.74 -3.24
N GLY A 60 15.34 1.28 -2.54
CA GLY A 60 16.16 0.14 -3.00
C GLY A 60 15.62 -1.23 -2.58
N ARG A 61 14.64 -1.25 -1.68
CA ARG A 61 13.89 -2.45 -1.28
C ARG A 61 12.41 -2.14 -1.35
N ILE A 62 11.67 -2.89 -2.17
CA ILE A 62 10.25 -2.67 -2.40
C ILE A 62 9.49 -3.96 -2.14
N SER A 63 8.40 -3.87 -1.38
CA SER A 63 7.53 -5.01 -1.06
C SER A 63 6.07 -4.68 -1.27
N LEU A 64 5.26 -5.71 -1.44
CA LEU A 64 3.83 -5.66 -1.65
C LEU A 64 3.12 -6.30 -0.47
N VAL A 65 2.03 -5.68 -0.01
CA VAL A 65 1.10 -6.24 0.95
C VAL A 65 -0.27 -6.21 0.33
N VAL A 66 -0.92 -7.37 0.25
CA VAL A 66 -2.33 -7.45 -0.12
C VAL A 66 -3.14 -7.27 1.16
N ALA A 67 -4.02 -6.29 1.18
CA ALA A 67 -4.83 -5.95 2.34
C ALA A 67 -6.30 -5.76 1.96
N ASP A 68 -7.17 -5.96 2.94
CA ASP A 68 -8.57 -5.62 2.88
C ASP A 68 -8.84 -4.43 3.80
N ALA A 69 -9.83 -3.60 3.46
CA ALA A 69 -10.30 -2.53 4.32
C ALA A 69 -11.59 -2.99 5.01
N ASP A 70 -11.65 -2.89 6.33
CA ASP A 70 -12.89 -3.11 7.04
C ASP A 70 -13.80 -1.87 7.01
N VAL A 71 -15.02 -2.03 7.53
CA VAL A 71 -16.04 -0.96 7.62
C VAL A 71 -15.60 0.23 8.50
N THR A 72 -14.52 0.08 9.27
CA THR A 72 -13.96 1.14 10.12
C THR A 72 -12.81 1.88 9.44
N GLY A 73 -12.42 1.48 8.22
CA GLY A 73 -11.27 2.04 7.52
C GLY A 73 -9.93 1.49 8.03
N THR A 74 -9.93 0.39 8.78
CA THR A 74 -8.68 -0.27 9.19
C THR A 74 -8.25 -1.26 8.11
N LEU A 75 -6.95 -1.25 7.78
CA LEU A 75 -6.38 -2.19 6.83
C LEU A 75 -5.95 -3.48 7.52
N ARG A 76 -6.44 -4.60 7.02
CA ARG A 76 -6.05 -5.94 7.46
C ARG A 76 -5.25 -6.65 6.36
N PRO A 77 -4.01 -7.09 6.64
CA PRO A 77 -3.25 -7.86 5.67
C PRO A 77 -3.89 -9.23 5.46
N LEU A 78 -3.99 -9.65 4.21
CA LEU A 78 -4.57 -10.94 3.83
C LEU A 78 -3.52 -12.05 3.65
N GLY A 79 -2.24 -11.68 3.70
CA GLY A 79 -1.15 -12.62 3.50
C GLY A 79 0.21 -12.03 3.88
N PRO A 80 1.28 -12.82 3.70
CA PRO A 80 2.62 -12.35 3.97
C PRO A 80 3.03 -11.24 2.98
N ARG A 81 3.93 -10.38 3.42
CA ARG A 81 4.53 -9.35 2.57
C ARG A 81 5.39 -10.03 1.49
N VAL A 82 5.18 -9.68 0.23
CA VAL A 82 5.92 -10.21 -0.92
C VAL A 82 7.01 -9.22 -1.31
N ARG A 83 8.25 -9.68 -1.48
CA ARG A 83 9.32 -8.79 -1.97
C ARG A 83 9.28 -8.70 -3.49
N LEU A 84 9.26 -7.48 -4.01
CA LEU A 84 9.28 -7.21 -5.45
C LEU A 84 10.69 -6.84 -5.95
N CYS A 85 11.49 -6.17 -5.13
CA CYS A 85 12.83 -5.72 -5.50
C CYS A 85 13.75 -5.60 -4.27
N GLY A 86 15.05 -5.80 -4.51
CA GLY A 86 16.13 -5.72 -3.52
C GLY A 86 16.09 -6.85 -2.50
#